data_AF-A0A8H3ES89-F1
#
_entry.id   AF-A0A8H3ES89-F1
#
_cell.length_a   1.000
_cell.length_b   1.000
_cell.length_c   1.000
_cell.angle_alpha   90.00
_cell.angle_beta   90.00
_cell.angle_gamma   90.00
#
_symmetry.space_group_name_H-M   'P 1'
#
loop_
_entity.id
_entity.type
_entity.pdbx_description
1 polymer ?
#
loop_
_entity_poly.entity_id
_entity_poly.type
_entity_poly.pdbx_seq_one_letter_code
_entity_poly.pdbx_strand_id
1 'polypeptide(L)'
;MAEIVTYLPISSPFVRFAGRYVDEAFGLAAGYNFFVFEAFLVPFEIVACNLIINFWSDIVPTSAVIAIVIILYGFINVFAVKWYGESEFWLAIGKVILAVGLIVFTFIAMLGGNPQHDRFGFRFWREPGTFAELHKTGSLGRFLGFLQCFILASFTVAGPDYVSMAAGEAENPRVVMPRAYKQVFGRLMAFFVLGSLCVGINVPYNDQELNDAFKNDAPGAAASPYVVSMNRMKIRVLPDIVNAMVLGAAFSAGNSYVYCASRSLFGLALEGKAPRLFSRCTKSGVPIYCVILVLAISLISFLQVSNGSAVVLQWFVNLITASQLINFCIMTFTFTRFMKACQAQGLSRDSLPYKGWGQPYVAWYAFTGCFVMTFVGGYPVFLPGNWSIPTFFFSYTMIGVFPLLFFSWKFLKKTKWLKPEEVDLLKDLDEIEEYTRNYVEVPPRNLASKYLGKLIS
;
A
#
# COMPACT_ATOMS: atom_id res chain seq x y z
N MET A 1 -0.40 16.21 -2.33
CA MET A 1 -0.43 15.52 -3.64
C MET A 1 -1.52 16.02 -4.56
N ALA A 2 -2.81 15.94 -4.16
CA ALA A 2 -3.90 16.41 -5.00
C ALA A 2 -3.63 17.78 -5.65
N GLU A 3 -3.25 18.81 -4.89
CA GLU A 3 -2.94 20.16 -5.42
C GLU A 3 -1.87 20.15 -6.52
N ILE A 4 -0.75 19.46 -6.29
CA ILE A 4 0.38 19.42 -7.22
C ILE A 4 0.01 18.63 -8.49
N VAL A 5 -0.62 17.47 -8.29
CA VAL A 5 -1.02 16.56 -9.38
C VAL A 5 -2.10 17.19 -10.25
N THR A 6 -3.02 17.94 -9.67
CA THR A 6 -4.06 18.65 -10.43
C THR A 6 -3.52 19.87 -11.14
N TYR A 7 -2.50 20.52 -10.57
CA TYR A 7 -1.83 21.64 -11.23
C TYR A 7 -1.09 21.15 -12.48
N LEU A 8 -0.29 20.08 -12.33
CA LEU A 8 0.52 19.51 -13.39
C LEU A 8 0.39 17.98 -13.47
N PRO A 9 -0.68 17.45 -14.09
CA PRO A 9 -0.90 16.01 -14.20
C PRO A 9 0.09 15.38 -15.17
N ILE A 10 1.11 14.72 -14.63
CA ILE A 10 2.16 14.00 -15.36
C ILE A 10 2.27 12.55 -14.88
N SER A 11 2.80 11.66 -15.71
CA SER A 11 3.05 10.26 -15.33
C SER A 11 4.08 10.15 -14.19
N SER A 12 3.83 9.23 -13.24
CA SER A 12 4.64 9.05 -12.01
C SER A 12 4.93 10.35 -11.25
N PRO A 13 3.89 11.12 -10.86
CA PRO A 13 4.06 12.50 -10.48
C PRO A 13 4.93 12.69 -9.23
N PHE A 14 4.76 11.87 -8.18
CA PHE A 14 5.48 12.14 -6.92
C PHE A 14 7.00 11.99 -7.03
N VAL A 15 7.50 11.02 -7.80
CA VAL A 15 8.94 10.84 -8.06
C VAL A 15 9.47 11.98 -8.92
N ARG A 16 8.74 12.36 -9.97
CA ARG A 16 9.15 13.44 -10.88
C ARG A 16 9.09 14.81 -10.20
N PHE A 17 8.08 15.07 -9.38
CA PHE A 17 7.95 16.28 -8.58
C PHE A 17 9.06 16.39 -7.52
N ALA A 18 9.46 15.27 -6.89
CA ALA A 18 10.61 15.26 -6.00
C ALA A 18 11.88 15.73 -6.72
N GLY A 19 12.11 15.28 -7.96
CA GLY A 19 13.20 15.78 -8.80
C GLY A 19 13.05 17.26 -9.20
N ARG A 20 11.84 17.65 -9.63
CA ARG A 20 11.54 18.95 -10.23
C ARG A 20 11.47 20.11 -9.22
N TYR A 21 10.97 19.86 -8.02
CA TYR A 21 10.73 20.91 -7.01
C TYR A 21 11.74 20.91 -5.86
N VAL A 22 12.59 19.89 -5.77
CA VAL A 22 13.51 19.70 -4.65
C VAL A 22 14.95 19.60 -5.12
N ASP A 23 15.32 18.45 -5.69
CA ASP A 23 16.66 18.11 -6.15
C ASP A 23 16.58 16.82 -6.97
N GLU A 24 17.35 16.71 -8.04
CA GLU A 24 17.41 15.52 -8.88
C GLU A 24 17.81 14.27 -8.06
N ALA A 25 18.76 14.41 -7.12
CA ALA A 25 19.16 13.33 -6.21
C ALA A 25 18.01 12.87 -5.30
N PHE A 26 17.15 13.80 -4.88
CA PHE A 26 15.97 13.51 -4.07
C PHE A 26 14.93 12.73 -4.88
N GLY A 27 14.71 13.12 -6.14
CA GLY A 27 13.88 12.37 -7.08
C GLY A 27 14.40 10.94 -7.35
N LEU A 28 15.71 10.75 -7.46
CA LEU A 28 16.28 9.40 -7.60
C LEU A 28 16.06 8.54 -6.36
N ALA A 29 16.37 9.08 -5.17
CA ALA A 29 16.17 8.36 -3.92
C ALA A 29 14.69 8.00 -3.71
N ALA A 30 13.78 8.91 -4.05
CA ALA A 30 12.34 8.66 -4.03
C ALA A 30 11.92 7.53 -4.97
N GLY A 31 12.45 7.52 -6.20
CA GLY A 31 12.15 6.49 -7.18
C GLY A 31 12.60 5.10 -6.74
N TYR A 32 13.83 4.98 -6.23
CA TYR A 32 14.33 3.71 -5.72
C TYR A 32 13.63 3.26 -4.43
N ASN A 33 13.29 4.18 -3.53
CA ASN A 33 12.50 3.87 -2.34
C ASN A 33 11.13 3.28 -2.73
N PHE A 34 10.46 3.91 -3.69
CA PHE A 34 9.20 3.39 -4.22
C PHE A 34 9.35 2.05 -4.94
N PHE A 35 10.40 1.87 -5.74
CA PHE A 35 10.68 0.57 -6.35
C PHE A 35 10.84 -0.53 -5.29
N VAL A 36 11.61 -0.28 -4.24
CA VAL A 36 11.81 -1.26 -3.15
C VAL A 36 10.52 -1.52 -2.40
N PHE A 37 9.71 -0.49 -2.14
CA PHE A 37 8.36 -0.61 -1.56
C PHE A 37 7.49 -1.59 -2.37
N GLU A 38 7.35 -1.36 -3.67
CA GLU A 38 6.56 -2.20 -4.57
C GLU A 38 7.14 -3.62 -4.71
N ALA A 39 8.47 -3.73 -4.84
CA ALA A 39 9.13 -5.02 -5.04
C ALA A 39 9.03 -5.93 -3.82
N PHE A 40 9.03 -5.38 -2.59
CA PHE A 40 8.88 -6.15 -1.36
C PHE A 40 7.42 -6.47 -1.00
N LEU A 41 6.44 -5.75 -1.57
CA LEU A 41 5.03 -6.16 -1.50
C LEU A 41 4.78 -7.50 -2.22
N VAL A 42 5.56 -7.84 -3.25
CA VAL A 42 5.45 -9.12 -3.96
C VAL A 42 5.73 -10.33 -3.04
N PRO A 43 6.91 -10.46 -2.38
CA PRO A 43 7.15 -11.56 -1.45
C PRO A 43 6.23 -11.53 -0.23
N PHE A 44 5.77 -10.34 0.22
CA PHE A 44 4.74 -10.24 1.26
C PHE A 44 3.45 -10.98 0.85
N GLU A 45 2.94 -10.72 -0.35
CA GLU A 45 1.72 -11.40 -0.84
C GLU A 45 1.93 -12.90 -1.05
N ILE A 46 3.14 -13.34 -1.43
CA ILE A 46 3.45 -14.77 -1.53
C ILE A 46 3.38 -15.45 -0.16
N VAL A 47 3.91 -14.81 0.90
CA VAL A 47 3.79 -15.31 2.27
C VAL A 47 2.33 -15.36 2.70
N ALA A 48 1.55 -14.32 2.39
CA ALA A 48 0.12 -14.29 2.68
C ALA A 48 -0.64 -15.42 1.96
N CYS A 49 -0.40 -15.64 0.68
CA CYS A 49 -0.97 -16.76 -0.08
C CYS A 49 -0.63 -18.10 0.57
N ASN A 50 0.62 -18.32 0.99
CA ASN A 50 1.01 -19.55 1.68
C ASN A 50 0.24 -19.72 3.00
N LEU A 51 0.15 -18.68 3.84
CA LEU A 51 -0.61 -18.72 5.08
C LEU A 51 -2.09 -19.08 4.86
N ILE A 52 -2.71 -18.53 3.82
CA ILE A 52 -4.12 -18.80 3.50
C ILE A 52 -4.29 -20.22 2.95
N ILE A 53 -3.37 -20.73 2.13
CA ILE A 53 -3.45 -22.10 1.59
C ILE A 53 -3.34 -23.15 2.70
N ASN A 54 -2.50 -22.90 3.71
CA ASN A 54 -2.35 -23.78 4.88
C ASN A 54 -3.63 -23.90 5.73
N PHE A 55 -4.65 -23.07 5.48
CA PHE A 55 -5.98 -23.27 6.05
C PHE A 55 -6.62 -24.58 5.57
N TRP A 56 -6.49 -24.93 4.28
CA TRP A 56 -7.12 -26.14 3.73
C TRP A 56 -6.25 -27.38 3.85
N SER A 57 -4.94 -27.24 3.66
CA SER A 57 -4.01 -28.36 3.69
C SER A 57 -2.57 -27.92 3.86
N ASP A 58 -1.82 -28.68 4.64
CA ASP A 58 -0.38 -28.60 4.85
C ASP A 58 0.41 -29.64 4.01
N ILE A 59 -0.29 -30.43 3.18
CA ILE A 59 0.32 -31.48 2.36
C ILE A 59 1.29 -30.89 1.33
N VAL A 60 0.99 -29.69 0.81
CA VAL A 60 1.84 -29.02 -0.17
C VAL A 60 2.94 -28.28 0.59
N PRO A 61 4.23 -28.62 0.37
CA PRO A 61 5.32 -27.93 1.03
C PRO A 61 5.31 -26.44 0.71
N THR A 62 5.62 -25.60 1.70
CA THR A 62 5.69 -24.14 1.55
C THR A 62 6.59 -23.71 0.39
N SER A 63 7.71 -24.41 0.16
CA SER A 63 8.62 -24.17 -0.97
C SER A 63 7.95 -24.36 -2.33
N ALA A 64 7.04 -25.34 -2.46
CA ALA A 64 6.30 -25.60 -3.68
C ALA A 64 5.25 -24.51 -3.94
N VAL A 65 4.53 -24.08 -2.89
CA VAL A 65 3.56 -22.96 -2.99
C VAL A 65 4.25 -21.69 -3.50
N ILE A 66 5.39 -21.34 -2.89
CA ILE A 66 6.19 -20.18 -3.30
C ILE A 66 6.59 -20.27 -4.77
N ALA A 67 7.18 -21.40 -5.18
CA ALA A 67 7.63 -21.60 -6.56
C ALA A 67 6.48 -21.48 -7.56
N ILE A 68 5.32 -22.09 -7.26
CA ILE A 68 4.13 -22.03 -8.10
C ILE A 68 3.66 -20.58 -8.26
N VAL A 69 3.52 -19.83 -7.16
CA VAL A 69 3.04 -18.44 -7.22
C VAL A 69 4.00 -17.55 -8.02
N ILE A 70 5.32 -17.69 -7.84
CA ILE A 70 6.32 -16.93 -8.60
C ILE A 70 6.24 -17.24 -10.09
N ILE A 71 6.11 -18.52 -10.46
CA ILE A 71 5.97 -18.95 -11.85
C ILE A 71 4.69 -18.37 -12.46
N LEU A 72 3.57 -18.40 -11.73
CA LEU A 72 2.31 -17.83 -12.19
C LEU A 72 2.39 -16.32 -12.39
N TYR A 73 3.00 -15.58 -11.44
CA TYR A 73 3.23 -14.14 -11.59
C TYR A 73 4.07 -13.83 -12.83
N GLY A 74 5.14 -14.59 -13.06
CA GLY A 74 5.97 -14.43 -14.25
C GLY A 74 5.21 -14.73 -15.53
N PHE A 75 4.41 -15.80 -15.56
CA PHE A 75 3.60 -16.17 -16.71
C PHE A 75 2.58 -15.07 -17.05
N ILE A 76 1.84 -14.57 -16.05
CA ILE A 76 0.83 -13.53 -16.24
C ILE A 76 1.48 -12.22 -16.72
N ASN A 77 2.57 -11.79 -16.09
CA ASN A 77 3.25 -10.53 -16.43
C ASN A 77 4.00 -10.57 -17.77
N VAL A 78 4.31 -11.75 -18.31
CA VAL A 78 4.97 -11.87 -19.63
C VAL A 78 3.97 -12.11 -20.75
N PHE A 79 2.98 -12.97 -20.54
CA PHE A 79 2.10 -13.46 -21.61
C PHE A 79 0.66 -12.91 -21.56
N ALA A 80 0.15 -12.57 -20.38
CA ALA A 80 -1.26 -12.21 -20.18
C ALA A 80 -1.52 -10.71 -19.97
N VAL A 81 -0.51 -9.85 -20.19
CA VAL A 81 -0.60 -8.38 -19.93
C VAL A 81 -1.78 -7.71 -20.65
N LYS A 82 -2.18 -8.21 -21.83
CA LYS A 82 -3.33 -7.67 -22.58
C LYS A 82 -4.68 -7.91 -21.89
N TRP A 83 -4.82 -9.01 -21.15
CA TRP A 83 -6.05 -9.40 -20.47
C TRP A 83 -6.08 -8.97 -19.01
N TYR A 84 -4.91 -8.60 -18.48
CA TYR A 84 -4.73 -8.24 -17.08
C TYR A 84 -5.66 -7.10 -16.63
N GLY A 85 -5.84 -6.04 -17.45
CA GLY A 85 -6.70 -4.92 -17.08
C GLY A 85 -8.16 -5.29 -16.85
N GLU A 86 -8.73 -6.13 -17.71
CA GLU A 86 -10.11 -6.63 -17.57
C GLU A 86 -10.23 -7.60 -16.39
N SER A 87 -9.29 -8.53 -16.24
CA SER A 87 -9.31 -9.48 -15.10
C SER A 87 -9.21 -8.77 -13.75
N GLU A 88 -8.33 -7.77 -13.65
CA GLU A 88 -8.15 -7.01 -12.41
C GLU A 88 -9.40 -6.19 -12.05
N PHE A 89 -10.13 -5.68 -13.04
CA PHE A 89 -11.42 -5.01 -12.82
C PHE A 89 -12.43 -5.95 -12.14
N TRP A 90 -12.60 -7.17 -12.65
CA TRP A 90 -13.52 -8.15 -12.05
C TRP A 90 -13.06 -8.61 -10.66
N LEU A 91 -11.74 -8.82 -10.46
CA LEU A 91 -11.17 -9.17 -9.17
C LEU A 91 -11.35 -8.03 -8.15
N ALA A 92 -11.25 -6.77 -8.58
CA ALA A 92 -11.52 -5.61 -7.73
C ALA A 92 -12.98 -5.55 -7.27
N ILE A 93 -13.95 -5.87 -8.14
CA ILE A 93 -15.36 -6.01 -7.75
C ILE A 93 -15.52 -7.10 -6.67
N GLY A 94 -14.86 -8.25 -6.86
CA GLY A 94 -14.85 -9.34 -5.87
C GLY A 94 -14.36 -8.89 -4.49
N LYS A 95 -13.28 -8.08 -4.43
CA LYS A 95 -12.74 -7.50 -3.18
C LYS A 95 -13.77 -6.61 -2.47
N VAL A 96 -14.52 -5.81 -3.23
CA VAL A 96 -15.58 -4.94 -2.66
C VAL A 96 -16.76 -5.77 -2.15
N ILE A 97 -17.20 -6.78 -2.90
CA ILE A 97 -18.26 -7.71 -2.48
C ILE A 97 -17.85 -8.42 -1.19
N LEU A 98 -16.60 -8.87 -1.08
CA LEU A 98 -16.06 -9.46 0.14
C LEU A 98 -16.20 -8.51 1.33
N ALA A 99 -15.70 -7.29 1.20
CA ALA A 99 -15.68 -6.31 2.28
C ALA A 99 -17.10 -5.98 2.77
N VAL A 100 -18.03 -5.74 1.84
CA VAL A 100 -19.44 -5.50 2.17
C VAL A 100 -20.09 -6.74 2.80
N GLY A 101 -19.82 -7.93 2.26
CA GLY A 101 -20.32 -9.20 2.79
C GLY A 101 -19.88 -9.45 4.23
N LEU A 102 -18.62 -9.17 4.57
CA LEU A 102 -18.08 -9.32 5.92
C LEU A 102 -18.69 -8.32 6.92
N ILE A 103 -18.99 -7.09 6.47
CA ILE A 103 -19.70 -6.09 7.29
C ILE A 103 -21.13 -6.55 7.58
N VAL A 104 -21.86 -7.00 6.55
CA VAL A 104 -23.22 -7.52 6.69
C VAL A 104 -23.23 -8.76 7.59
N PHE A 105 -22.28 -9.67 7.40
CA PHE A 105 -22.09 -10.84 8.25
C PHE A 105 -21.93 -10.47 9.72
N THR A 106 -21.06 -9.50 10.03
CA THR A 106 -20.85 -9.03 11.41
C THR A 106 -22.15 -8.51 12.01
N PHE A 107 -22.91 -7.72 11.26
CA PHE A 107 -24.19 -7.18 11.72
C PHE A 107 -25.24 -8.27 12.00
N ILE A 108 -25.33 -9.29 11.15
CA ILE A 108 -26.24 -10.41 11.36
C ILE A 108 -25.79 -11.27 12.55
N ALA A 109 -24.49 -11.57 12.62
CA ALA A 109 -23.91 -12.40 13.67
C ALA A 109 -24.09 -11.75 15.06
N MET A 110 -23.83 -10.44 15.19
CA MET A 110 -23.95 -9.72 16.46
C MET A 110 -25.40 -9.64 16.99
N LEU A 111 -26.40 -9.71 16.10
CA LEU A 111 -27.83 -9.70 16.43
C LEU A 111 -28.41 -11.09 16.73
N GLY A 112 -27.57 -12.13 16.75
CA GLY A 112 -27.99 -13.50 17.06
C GLY A 112 -28.43 -14.32 15.84
N GLY A 113 -28.12 -13.87 14.62
CA GLY A 113 -28.31 -14.64 13.39
C GLY A 113 -27.25 -15.73 13.16
N ASN A 114 -26.46 -16.06 14.18
CA ASN A 114 -25.47 -17.14 14.15
C ASN A 114 -26.08 -18.48 14.60
N PRO A 115 -25.45 -19.64 14.25
CA PRO A 115 -25.97 -20.97 14.61
C PRO A 115 -26.13 -21.23 16.12
N GLN A 116 -25.46 -20.43 16.97
CA GLN A 116 -25.57 -20.54 18.42
C GLN A 116 -26.69 -19.66 18.99
N HIS A 117 -27.37 -18.89 18.14
CA HIS A 117 -28.40 -17.91 18.50
C HIS A 117 -27.96 -16.90 19.58
N ASP A 118 -26.66 -16.70 19.75
CA ASP A 118 -26.11 -15.82 20.78
C ASP A 118 -26.06 -14.37 20.29
N ARG A 119 -26.65 -13.47 21.06
CA ARG A 119 -26.59 -12.03 20.82
C ARG A 119 -25.42 -11.43 21.59
N PHE A 120 -24.23 -11.50 21.01
CA PHE A 120 -23.04 -10.98 21.67
C PHE A 120 -22.89 -9.45 21.54
N GLY A 121 -23.44 -8.80 20.50
CA GLY A 121 -23.33 -7.35 20.36
C GLY A 121 -21.89 -6.84 20.52
N PHE A 122 -21.66 -5.91 21.44
CA PHE A 122 -20.32 -5.39 21.78
C PHE A 122 -19.66 -6.10 22.97
N ARG A 123 -19.98 -7.37 23.24
CA ARG A 123 -19.46 -8.12 24.41
C ARG A 123 -17.94 -8.08 24.49
N PHE A 124 -17.23 -8.34 23.39
CA PHE A 124 -15.77 -8.38 23.38
C PHE A 124 -15.09 -7.02 23.56
N TRP A 125 -15.80 -5.92 23.27
CA TRP A 125 -15.35 -4.55 23.55
C TRP A 125 -15.43 -4.22 25.05
N ARG A 126 -16.26 -4.94 25.81
CA ARG A 126 -16.37 -4.79 27.27
C ARG A 126 -15.47 -5.78 28.00
N GLU A 127 -15.49 -7.04 27.59
CA GLU A 127 -14.72 -8.13 28.19
C GLU A 127 -14.14 -9.02 27.07
N PRO A 128 -12.81 -9.10 26.89
CA PRO A 128 -11.72 -8.61 27.76
C PRO A 128 -11.45 -7.10 27.69
N GLY A 129 -12.09 -6.36 26.76
CA GLY A 129 -11.89 -4.93 26.58
C GLY A 129 -11.19 -4.57 25.26
N THR A 130 -10.97 -3.28 25.02
CA THR A 130 -10.47 -2.77 23.71
C THR A 130 -8.96 -2.58 23.63
N PHE A 131 -8.26 -2.44 24.76
CA PHE A 131 -6.83 -2.18 24.81
C PHE A 131 -6.07 -3.37 25.38
N ALA A 132 -5.37 -4.09 24.52
CA ALA A 132 -4.48 -5.18 24.91
C ALA A 132 -3.17 -4.63 25.49
N GLU A 133 -2.66 -5.28 26.52
CA GLU A 133 -1.34 -5.01 27.09
C GLU A 133 -0.27 -5.71 26.25
N LEU A 134 0.74 -4.98 25.80
CA LEU A 134 1.86 -5.50 24.99
C LEU A 134 3.20 -5.18 25.65
N HIS A 135 4.08 -6.18 25.76
CA HIS A 135 5.44 -6.14 26.32
C HIS A 135 5.58 -5.78 27.82
N LYS A 136 4.66 -5.00 28.37
CA LYS A 136 4.59 -4.55 29.76
C LYS A 136 3.17 -4.68 30.26
N THR A 137 2.98 -4.66 31.57
CA THR A 137 1.65 -4.65 32.19
C THR A 137 1.19 -3.23 32.50
N GLY A 138 -0.13 -3.04 32.66
CA GLY A 138 -0.73 -1.75 33.05
C GLY A 138 -0.80 -0.71 31.92
N SER A 139 -0.83 0.58 32.29
CA SER A 139 -1.04 1.69 31.34
C SER A 139 0.03 1.78 30.25
N LEU A 140 1.29 1.53 30.61
CA LEU A 140 2.39 1.48 29.65
C LEU A 140 2.21 0.34 28.65
N GLY A 141 1.81 -0.85 29.12
CA GLY A 141 1.50 -1.99 28.25
C GLY A 141 0.41 -1.70 27.24
N ARG A 142 -0.68 -1.04 27.66
CA ARG A 142 -1.79 -0.64 26.79
C ARG A 142 -1.36 0.41 25.76
N PHE A 143 -0.51 1.36 26.15
CA PHE A 143 0.06 2.34 25.24
C PHE A 143 0.97 1.68 24.19
N LEU A 144 1.82 0.73 24.59
CA LEU A 144 2.67 -0.03 23.66
C LEU A 144 1.83 -0.87 22.68
N GLY A 145 0.72 -1.47 23.16
CA GLY A 145 -0.25 -2.15 22.31
C GLY A 145 -0.89 -1.21 21.28
N PHE A 146 -1.37 -0.05 21.73
CA PHE A 146 -1.88 1.00 20.84
C PHE A 146 -0.82 1.45 19.82
N LEU A 147 0.41 1.69 20.26
CA LEU A 147 1.51 2.11 19.40
C LEU A 147 1.82 1.05 18.33
N GLN A 148 1.81 -0.23 18.70
CA GLN A 148 1.99 -1.34 17.75
C GLN A 148 0.85 -1.37 16.72
N CYS A 149 -0.40 -1.22 17.16
CA CYS A 149 -1.54 -1.11 16.24
C CYS A 149 -1.42 0.10 15.32
N PHE A 150 -0.92 1.23 15.81
CA PHE A 150 -0.73 2.45 15.02
C PHE A 150 0.38 2.29 13.96
N ILE A 151 1.47 1.58 14.27
CA ILE A 151 2.52 1.21 13.31
C ILE A 151 1.94 0.29 12.23
N LEU A 152 1.22 -0.76 12.60
CA LEU A 152 0.58 -1.68 11.64
C LEU A 152 -0.51 -1.00 10.81
N ALA A 153 -1.26 -0.04 11.37
CA ALA A 153 -2.22 0.74 10.60
C ALA A 153 -1.52 1.59 9.54
N SER A 154 -0.31 2.09 9.81
CA SER A 154 0.47 2.87 8.84
C SER A 154 0.86 2.05 7.60
N PHE A 155 1.08 0.74 7.76
CA PHE A 155 1.25 -0.19 6.63
C PHE A 155 0.01 -0.27 5.74
N THR A 156 -1.18 -0.37 6.36
CA THR A 156 -2.44 -0.60 5.62
C THR A 156 -2.90 0.62 4.81
N VAL A 157 -2.44 1.82 5.15
CA VAL A 157 -2.84 3.06 4.48
C VAL A 157 -1.88 3.37 3.32
N ALA A 158 -2.20 2.86 2.14
CA ALA A 158 -1.60 3.23 0.86
C ALA A 158 -2.69 3.77 -0.10
N GLY A 159 -2.30 4.30 -1.26
CA GLY A 159 -3.28 4.71 -2.28
C GLY A 159 -3.09 6.11 -2.86
N PRO A 160 -2.76 7.16 -2.08
CA PRO A 160 -2.62 8.51 -2.65
C PRO A 160 -1.52 8.59 -3.73
N ASP A 161 -0.46 7.82 -3.57
CA ASP A 161 0.61 7.55 -4.52
C ASP A 161 0.08 6.86 -5.80
N TYR A 162 -0.71 5.79 -5.68
CA TYR A 162 -1.32 5.11 -6.83
C TYR A 162 -2.32 5.98 -7.59
N VAL A 163 -3.18 6.72 -6.87
CA VAL A 163 -4.08 7.71 -7.47
C VAL A 163 -3.27 8.75 -8.24
N SER A 164 -2.11 9.16 -7.71
CA SER A 164 -1.23 10.09 -8.41
C SER A 164 -0.70 9.51 -9.73
N MET A 165 -0.35 8.22 -9.78
CA MET A 165 0.18 7.59 -10.99
C MET A 165 -0.84 7.56 -12.13
N ALA A 166 -2.12 7.39 -11.81
CA ALA A 166 -3.20 7.42 -12.79
C ALA A 166 -3.45 8.82 -13.40
N ALA A 167 -2.91 9.89 -12.80
CA ALA A 167 -3.17 11.26 -13.26
C ALA A 167 -2.64 11.55 -14.67
N GLY A 168 -1.54 10.91 -15.07
CA GLY A 168 -0.97 11.07 -16.42
C GLY A 168 -1.77 10.34 -17.50
N GLU A 169 -2.69 9.45 -17.13
CA GLU A 169 -3.52 8.65 -18.05
C GLU A 169 -5.02 8.99 -17.93
N ALA A 170 -5.40 9.85 -16.98
CA ALA A 170 -6.79 10.22 -16.74
C ALA A 170 -7.30 11.25 -17.76
N GLU A 171 -8.54 11.08 -18.23
CA GLU A 171 -9.23 12.10 -19.01
C GLU A 171 -9.61 13.29 -18.13
N ASN A 172 -9.38 14.51 -18.62
CA ASN A 172 -9.60 15.76 -17.88
C ASN A 172 -9.13 15.70 -16.40
N PRO A 173 -7.83 15.48 -16.17
CA PRO A 173 -7.29 15.17 -14.83
C PRO A 173 -7.50 16.32 -13.83
N ARG A 174 -7.58 17.59 -14.29
CA ARG A 174 -7.81 18.74 -13.41
C ARG A 174 -9.17 18.70 -12.70
N VAL A 175 -10.17 18.05 -13.30
CA VAL A 175 -11.52 17.91 -12.74
C VAL A 175 -11.72 16.54 -12.08
N VAL A 176 -11.19 15.48 -12.67
CA VAL A 176 -11.39 14.10 -12.21
C VAL A 176 -10.52 13.77 -11.00
N MET A 177 -9.25 14.17 -10.99
CA MET A 177 -8.32 13.82 -9.91
C MET A 177 -8.75 14.33 -8.53
N PRO A 178 -9.22 15.58 -8.34
CA PRO A 178 -9.67 16.04 -7.03
C PRO A 178 -10.81 15.19 -6.45
N ARG A 179 -11.74 14.75 -7.30
CA ARG A 179 -12.85 13.87 -6.90
C ARG A 179 -12.34 12.49 -6.54
N ALA A 180 -11.49 11.91 -7.37
CA ALA A 180 -10.86 10.62 -7.13
C ALA A 180 -10.09 10.59 -5.79
N TYR A 181 -9.28 11.60 -5.49
CA TYR A 181 -8.57 11.69 -4.20
C TYR A 181 -9.53 11.71 -3.00
N LYS A 182 -10.61 12.51 -3.06
CA LYS A 182 -11.61 12.59 -1.96
C LYS A 182 -12.34 11.26 -1.77
N GLN A 183 -12.73 10.61 -2.86
CA GLN A 183 -13.49 9.36 -2.83
C GLN A 183 -12.65 8.18 -2.35
N VAL A 184 -11.44 8.04 -2.88
CA VAL A 184 -10.51 6.99 -2.46
C VAL A 184 -10.24 7.11 -0.96
N PHE A 185 -9.97 8.33 -0.47
CA PHE A 185 -9.76 8.54 0.95
C PHE A 185 -11.02 8.20 1.79
N GLY A 186 -12.20 8.72 1.40
CA GLY A 186 -13.44 8.44 2.11
C GLY A 186 -13.78 6.95 2.17
N ARG A 187 -13.61 6.24 1.05
CA ARG A 187 -13.87 4.81 0.93
C ARG A 187 -12.89 3.96 1.73
N LEU A 188 -11.58 4.25 1.65
CA LEU A 188 -10.55 3.54 2.43
C LEU A 188 -10.78 3.74 3.92
N MET A 189 -11.03 4.98 4.36
CA MET A 189 -11.34 5.27 5.76
C MET A 189 -12.58 4.52 6.25
N ALA A 190 -13.65 4.50 5.45
CA ALA A 190 -14.86 3.76 5.80
C ALA A 190 -14.59 2.26 5.96
N PHE A 191 -13.95 1.61 4.99
CA PHE A 191 -13.69 0.17 5.07
C PHE A 191 -12.69 -0.21 6.17
N PHE A 192 -11.65 0.59 6.43
CA PHE A 192 -10.69 0.29 7.49
C PHE A 192 -11.26 0.53 8.89
N VAL A 193 -11.98 1.64 9.11
CA VAL A 193 -12.60 1.92 10.41
C VAL A 193 -13.75 0.94 10.69
N LEU A 194 -14.65 0.74 9.72
CA LEU A 194 -15.75 -0.21 9.89
C LEU A 194 -15.23 -1.65 9.96
N GLY A 195 -14.23 -2.01 9.14
CA GLY A 195 -13.64 -3.35 9.13
C GLY A 195 -12.95 -3.69 10.44
N SER A 196 -12.13 -2.79 10.98
CA SER A 196 -11.49 -2.97 12.29
C SER A 196 -12.52 -3.05 13.43
N LEU A 197 -13.57 -2.23 13.38
CA LEU A 197 -14.70 -2.31 14.31
C LEU A 197 -15.39 -3.68 14.23
N CYS A 198 -15.71 -4.15 13.02
CA CYS A 198 -16.37 -5.43 12.80
C CYS A 198 -15.54 -6.61 13.32
N VAL A 199 -14.22 -6.61 13.05
CA VAL A 199 -13.30 -7.63 13.57
C VAL A 199 -13.29 -7.64 15.10
N GLY A 200 -13.16 -6.47 15.74
CA GLY A 200 -13.19 -6.37 17.20
C GLY A 200 -14.54 -6.75 17.83
N ILE A 201 -15.64 -6.63 17.09
CA ILE A 201 -16.97 -7.11 17.49
C ILE A 201 -17.04 -8.64 17.40
N ASN A 202 -16.45 -9.25 16.37
CA ASN A 202 -16.59 -10.68 16.10
C ASN A 202 -15.68 -11.57 16.96
N VAL A 203 -14.46 -11.11 17.28
CA VAL A 203 -13.46 -11.92 17.98
C VAL A 203 -12.76 -11.09 19.06
N PRO A 204 -12.63 -11.61 20.30
CA PRO A 204 -11.85 -10.94 21.33
C PRO A 204 -10.36 -11.06 21.01
N TYR A 205 -9.57 -10.05 21.35
CA TYR A 205 -8.14 -10.02 21.02
C TYR A 205 -7.33 -11.15 21.69
N ASN A 206 -7.86 -11.76 22.75
CA ASN A 206 -7.23 -12.84 23.50
C ASN A 206 -7.70 -14.24 23.08
N ASP A 207 -8.37 -14.36 21.93
CA ASP A 207 -8.83 -15.65 21.42
C ASP A 207 -7.66 -16.63 21.17
N GLN A 208 -7.83 -17.89 21.55
CA GLN A 208 -6.77 -18.89 21.49
C GLN A 208 -6.43 -19.29 20.05
N GLU A 209 -7.44 -19.46 19.19
CA GLU A 209 -7.24 -19.82 17.77
C GLU A 209 -6.52 -18.69 17.04
N LEU A 210 -6.90 -17.44 17.33
CA LEU A 210 -6.21 -16.26 16.80
C LEU A 210 -4.75 -16.20 17.27
N ASN A 211 -4.50 -16.44 18.56
CA ASN A 211 -3.15 -16.41 19.11
C ASN A 211 -2.26 -17.53 18.57
N ASP A 212 -2.81 -18.74 18.41
CA ASP A 212 -2.06 -19.89 17.90
C ASP A 212 -1.69 -19.72 16.43
N ALA A 213 -2.53 -19.07 15.63
CA ALA A 213 -2.22 -18.71 14.24
C ALA A 213 -0.98 -17.83 14.13
N PHE A 214 -0.82 -16.83 15.01
CA PHE A 214 0.29 -15.88 14.95
C PHE A 214 1.53 -16.30 15.75
N LYS A 215 1.37 -17.11 16.81
CA LYS A 215 2.49 -17.51 17.68
C LYS A 215 3.11 -18.84 17.30
N ASN A 216 2.31 -19.78 16.80
CA ASN A 216 2.75 -21.17 16.62
C ASN A 216 2.82 -21.58 15.14
N ASP A 217 2.49 -20.69 14.19
CA ASP A 217 2.33 -21.02 12.76
C ASP A 217 1.52 -22.33 12.58
N ALA A 218 0.52 -22.55 13.44
CA ALA A 218 -0.13 -23.85 13.57
C ALA A 218 -0.92 -24.18 12.28
N PRO A 219 -0.71 -25.37 11.66
CA PRO A 219 -1.49 -25.80 10.51
C PRO A 219 -2.99 -25.79 10.81
N GLY A 220 -3.79 -25.22 9.90
CA GLY A 220 -5.25 -25.09 10.08
C GLY A 220 -5.72 -23.94 10.98
N ALA A 221 -4.81 -23.20 11.64
CA ALA A 221 -5.20 -22.01 12.40
C ALA A 221 -5.52 -20.85 11.45
N ALA A 222 -6.74 -20.31 11.55
CA ALA A 222 -7.18 -19.25 10.67
C ALA A 222 -6.50 -17.92 11.04
N ALA A 223 -5.58 -17.44 10.18
CA ALA A 223 -4.97 -16.12 10.34
C ALA A 223 -5.99 -14.97 10.20
N SER A 224 -7.15 -15.24 9.59
CA SER A 224 -8.24 -14.28 9.41
C SER A 224 -9.18 -14.25 10.62
N PRO A 225 -9.33 -13.12 11.33
CA PRO A 225 -10.27 -13.01 12.45
C PRO A 225 -11.73 -13.31 12.06
N TYR A 226 -12.11 -13.03 10.81
CA TYR A 226 -13.45 -13.39 10.33
C TYR A 226 -13.63 -14.91 10.28
N VAL A 227 -12.62 -15.64 9.83
CA VAL A 227 -12.67 -17.10 9.76
C VAL A 227 -12.66 -17.69 11.17
N VAL A 228 -11.82 -17.19 12.07
CA VAL A 228 -11.85 -17.56 13.50
C VAL A 228 -13.24 -17.34 14.09
N SER A 229 -13.89 -16.21 13.81
CA SER A 229 -15.24 -15.96 14.29
C SER A 229 -16.26 -16.97 13.76
N MET A 230 -16.15 -17.35 12.49
CA MET A 230 -17.04 -18.31 11.84
C MET A 230 -16.84 -19.73 12.40
N ASN A 231 -15.59 -20.12 12.66
CA ASN A 231 -15.23 -21.38 13.30
C ASN A 231 -15.81 -21.46 14.72
N ARG A 232 -15.62 -20.41 15.53
CA ARG A 232 -16.20 -20.31 16.88
C ARG A 232 -17.72 -20.41 16.89
N MET A 233 -18.39 -19.84 15.88
CA MET A 233 -19.84 -19.94 15.69
C MET A 233 -20.30 -21.25 15.05
N LYS A 234 -19.38 -22.17 14.72
CA LYS A 234 -19.63 -23.47 14.06
C LYS A 234 -20.27 -23.33 12.67
N ILE A 235 -19.92 -22.27 11.93
CA ILE A 235 -20.35 -22.06 10.54
C ILE A 235 -19.45 -22.87 9.62
N ARG A 236 -20.02 -23.79 8.84
CA ARG A 236 -19.25 -24.77 8.06
C ARG A 236 -18.70 -24.24 6.73
N VAL A 237 -19.49 -23.50 5.97
CA VAL A 237 -19.17 -23.19 4.55
C VAL A 237 -18.55 -21.80 4.36
N LEU A 238 -18.93 -20.84 5.18
CA LEU A 238 -18.49 -19.45 5.03
C LEU A 238 -16.97 -19.26 5.21
N PRO A 239 -16.29 -19.97 6.15
CA PRO A 239 -14.82 -19.97 6.23
C PRO A 239 -14.11 -20.21 4.90
N ASP A 240 -14.52 -21.24 4.16
CA ASP A 240 -13.92 -21.62 2.88
C ASP A 240 -14.12 -20.54 1.81
N ILE A 241 -15.33 -19.99 1.72
CA ILE A 241 -15.65 -18.92 0.76
C ILE A 241 -14.79 -17.69 1.03
N VAL A 242 -14.70 -17.27 2.30
CA VAL A 242 -13.91 -16.11 2.70
C VAL A 242 -12.44 -16.33 2.40
N ASN A 243 -11.87 -17.46 2.81
CA ASN A 243 -10.46 -17.74 2.54
C ASN A 243 -10.17 -17.83 1.04
N ALA A 244 -11.05 -18.43 0.23
CA ALA A 244 -10.87 -18.49 -1.23
C ALA A 244 -10.85 -17.09 -1.85
N MET A 245 -11.74 -16.21 -1.41
CA MET A 245 -11.80 -14.83 -1.90
C MET A 245 -10.61 -13.99 -1.41
N VAL A 246 -10.14 -14.19 -0.17
CA VAL A 246 -8.94 -13.53 0.36
C VAL A 246 -7.69 -14.02 -0.38
N LEU A 247 -7.57 -15.32 -0.66
CA LEU A 247 -6.48 -15.88 -1.47
C LEU A 247 -6.46 -15.28 -2.88
N GLY A 248 -7.62 -15.20 -3.53
CA GLY A 248 -7.74 -14.55 -4.84
C GLY A 248 -7.36 -13.07 -4.80
N ALA A 249 -7.72 -12.37 -3.73
CA ALA A 249 -7.35 -10.96 -3.52
C ALA A 249 -5.85 -10.78 -3.31
N ALA A 250 -5.20 -11.60 -2.49
CA ALA A 250 -3.77 -11.59 -2.22
C ALA A 250 -2.96 -11.91 -3.49
N PHE A 251 -3.34 -12.96 -4.22
CA PHE A 251 -2.70 -13.33 -5.49
C PHE A 251 -2.83 -12.20 -6.54
N SER A 252 -4.01 -11.61 -6.65
CA SER A 252 -4.27 -10.46 -7.54
C SER A 252 -3.44 -9.24 -7.16
N ALA A 253 -3.33 -8.92 -5.86
CA ALA A 253 -2.50 -7.84 -5.36
C ALA A 253 -1.01 -8.08 -5.68
N GLY A 254 -0.49 -9.27 -5.39
CA GLY A 254 0.90 -9.64 -5.68
C GLY A 254 1.24 -9.53 -7.17
N ASN A 255 0.35 -9.99 -8.05
CA ASN A 255 0.55 -9.83 -9.49
C ASN A 255 0.58 -8.35 -9.92
N SER A 256 -0.27 -7.52 -9.31
CA SER A 256 -0.32 -6.07 -9.54
C SER A 256 0.96 -5.38 -9.08
N TYR A 257 1.52 -5.80 -7.94
CA TYR A 257 2.80 -5.29 -7.44
C TYR A 257 3.98 -5.68 -8.35
N VAL A 258 3.98 -6.88 -8.95
CA VAL A 258 5.01 -7.23 -9.97
C VAL A 258 4.96 -6.26 -11.15
N TYR A 259 3.75 -5.95 -11.63
CA TYR A 259 3.53 -5.00 -12.71
C TYR A 259 3.99 -3.58 -12.32
N CYS A 260 3.56 -3.07 -11.16
CA CYS A 260 3.90 -1.73 -10.68
C CYS A 260 5.41 -1.58 -10.39
N ALA A 261 6.02 -2.55 -9.71
CA ALA A 261 7.46 -2.53 -9.42
C ALA A 261 8.31 -2.54 -10.70
N SER A 262 7.98 -3.43 -11.65
CA SER A 262 8.75 -3.55 -12.89
C SER A 262 8.66 -2.29 -13.75
N ARG A 263 7.50 -1.63 -13.81
CA ARG A 263 7.31 -0.37 -14.52
C ARG A 263 7.93 0.82 -13.81
N SER A 264 7.92 0.85 -12.50
CA SER A 264 8.61 1.88 -11.71
C SER A 264 10.12 1.85 -12.00
N LEU A 265 10.73 0.67 -12.00
CA LEU A 265 12.14 0.51 -12.36
C LEU A 265 12.42 0.86 -13.83
N PHE A 266 11.55 0.45 -14.74
CA PHE A 266 11.64 0.82 -16.15
C PHE A 266 11.61 2.34 -16.34
N GLY A 267 10.72 3.05 -15.64
CA GLY A 267 10.65 4.51 -15.64
C GLY A 267 11.95 5.17 -15.18
N LEU A 268 12.56 4.65 -14.11
CA LEU A 268 13.89 5.12 -13.66
C LEU A 268 14.98 4.89 -14.70
N ALA A 269 14.92 3.77 -15.44
CA ALA A 269 15.88 3.47 -16.49
C ALA A 269 15.74 4.44 -17.69
N LEU A 270 14.51 4.80 -18.07
CA LEU A 270 14.24 5.79 -19.11
C LEU A 270 14.75 7.19 -18.74
N GLU A 271 14.69 7.57 -17.47
CA GLU A 271 15.24 8.82 -16.97
C GLU A 271 16.78 8.80 -16.78
N GLY A 272 17.45 7.69 -17.15
CA GLY A 272 18.89 7.53 -16.97
C GLY A 272 19.34 7.38 -15.51
N LYS A 273 18.40 7.10 -14.61
CA LYS A 273 18.61 6.90 -13.16
C LYS A 273 18.85 5.45 -12.78
N ALA A 274 18.54 4.51 -13.68
CA ALA A 274 18.87 3.09 -13.56
C ALA A 274 19.65 2.58 -14.79
N PRO A 275 20.36 1.43 -14.71
CA PRO A 275 21.10 0.88 -15.83
C PRO A 275 20.27 0.71 -17.11
N ARG A 276 20.86 1.03 -18.27
CA ARG A 276 20.19 0.93 -19.60
C ARG A 276 19.68 -0.46 -19.96
N LEU A 277 20.14 -1.51 -19.27
CA LEU A 277 19.58 -2.86 -19.44
C LEU A 277 18.07 -2.88 -19.13
N PHE A 278 17.65 -2.12 -18.12
CA PHE A 278 16.27 -2.06 -17.65
C PHE A 278 15.35 -1.24 -18.55
N SER A 279 15.86 -0.50 -19.54
CA SER A 279 15.04 0.23 -20.50
C SER A 279 14.65 -0.61 -21.73
N ARG A 280 14.97 -1.91 -21.75
CA ARG A 280 14.65 -2.81 -22.87
C ARG A 280 13.31 -3.49 -22.67
N CYS A 281 12.44 -3.42 -23.68
CA CYS A 281 11.14 -4.10 -23.71
C CYS A 281 11.10 -5.24 -24.73
N THR A 282 10.20 -6.21 -24.52
CA THR A 282 9.82 -7.20 -25.52
C THR A 282 9.03 -6.55 -26.67
N LYS A 283 8.78 -7.30 -27.75
CA LYS A 283 7.92 -6.85 -28.87
C LYS A 283 6.51 -6.45 -28.43
N SER A 284 6.04 -6.96 -27.30
CA SER A 284 4.72 -6.65 -26.72
C SER A 284 4.76 -5.50 -25.72
N GLY A 285 5.90 -4.80 -25.54
CA GLY A 285 6.03 -3.65 -24.65
C GLY A 285 6.33 -4.00 -23.18
N VAL A 286 6.67 -5.25 -22.87
CA VAL A 286 6.93 -5.70 -21.49
C VAL A 286 8.41 -5.50 -21.13
N PRO A 287 8.76 -4.79 -20.02
CA PRO A 287 10.14 -4.61 -19.59
C PRO A 287 10.70 -5.88 -18.91
N ILE A 288 11.07 -6.88 -19.72
CA ILE A 288 11.38 -8.25 -19.25
C ILE A 288 12.48 -8.31 -18.18
N TYR A 289 13.54 -7.51 -18.30
CA TYR A 289 14.63 -7.49 -17.32
C TYR A 289 14.18 -6.94 -15.96
N CYS A 290 13.26 -5.97 -15.96
CA CYS A 290 12.66 -5.47 -14.72
C CYS A 290 11.76 -6.53 -14.08
N VAL A 291 10.95 -7.23 -14.88
CA VAL A 291 10.10 -8.32 -14.39
C VAL A 291 10.96 -9.44 -13.79
N ILE A 292 12.02 -9.88 -14.47
CA ILE A 292 12.93 -10.91 -13.97
C ILE A 292 13.57 -10.47 -12.65
N LEU A 293 14.00 -9.21 -12.52
CA LEU A 293 14.58 -8.70 -11.28
C LEU A 293 13.56 -8.72 -10.13
N VAL A 294 12.32 -8.30 -10.37
CA VAL A 294 11.26 -8.31 -9.35
C VAL A 294 10.92 -9.74 -8.92
N LEU A 295 10.85 -10.70 -9.87
CA LEU A 295 10.67 -12.12 -9.56
C LEU A 295 11.88 -12.71 -8.83
N ALA A 296 13.09 -12.23 -9.10
CA ALA A 296 14.28 -12.62 -8.34
C ALA A 296 14.23 -12.11 -6.90
N ILE A 297 13.75 -10.87 -6.68
CA ILE A 297 13.52 -10.32 -5.34
C ILE A 297 12.44 -11.13 -4.61
N SER A 298 11.40 -11.58 -5.31
CA SER A 298 10.34 -12.36 -4.69
C SER A 298 10.80 -13.74 -4.17
N LEU A 299 11.96 -14.25 -4.60
CA LEU A 299 12.60 -15.43 -4.01
C LEU A 299 12.95 -15.24 -2.53
N ILE A 300 13.04 -14.01 -2.03
CA ILE A 300 13.22 -13.75 -0.59
C ILE A 300 12.02 -14.31 0.23
N SER A 301 10.86 -14.54 -0.39
CA SER A 301 9.74 -15.25 0.25
C SER A 301 10.09 -16.68 0.70
N PHE A 302 11.16 -17.31 0.19
CA PHE A 302 11.68 -18.59 0.68
C PHE A 302 12.19 -18.54 2.13
N LEU A 303 12.44 -17.35 2.70
CA LEU A 303 12.78 -17.21 4.11
C LEU A 303 11.74 -17.83 5.04
N GLN A 304 10.47 -17.89 4.61
CA GLN A 304 9.38 -18.45 5.42
C GLN A 304 9.50 -19.97 5.61
N VAL A 305 10.26 -20.67 4.73
CA VAL A 305 10.49 -22.11 4.86
C VAL A 305 11.30 -22.43 6.12
N SER A 306 12.23 -21.56 6.52
CA SER A 306 13.11 -21.78 7.67
C SER A 306 12.75 -20.99 8.91
N ASN A 307 12.01 -19.88 8.79
CA ASN A 307 11.75 -18.97 9.90
C ASN A 307 10.27 -18.88 10.32
N GLY A 308 9.36 -19.57 9.61
CA GLY A 308 7.92 -19.45 9.83
C GLY A 308 7.30 -18.30 9.03
N SER A 309 6.05 -18.47 8.62
CA SER A 309 5.36 -17.52 7.75
C SER A 309 4.97 -16.24 8.49
N ALA A 310 4.49 -16.32 9.74
CA ALA A 310 4.14 -15.14 10.52
C ALA A 310 5.34 -14.21 10.77
N VAL A 311 6.51 -14.78 11.08
CA VAL A 311 7.75 -14.01 11.34
C VAL A 311 8.21 -13.27 10.09
N VAL A 312 8.27 -13.98 8.95
CA VAL A 312 8.74 -13.39 7.69
C VAL A 312 7.73 -12.39 7.12
N LEU A 313 6.43 -12.64 7.30
CA LEU A 313 5.39 -11.66 6.99
C LEU A 313 5.64 -10.36 7.77
N GLN A 314 5.91 -10.43 9.08
CA GLN A 314 6.19 -9.26 9.90
C GLN A 314 7.47 -8.54 9.47
N TRP A 315 8.51 -9.26 9.06
CA TRP A 315 9.72 -8.66 8.49
C TRP A 315 9.41 -7.83 7.24
N PHE A 316 8.61 -8.37 6.31
CA PHE A 316 8.20 -7.61 5.13
C PHE A 316 7.32 -6.42 5.49
N VAL A 317 6.35 -6.58 6.41
CA VAL A 317 5.54 -5.47 6.91
C VAL A 317 6.42 -4.35 7.45
N ASN A 318 7.44 -4.65 8.26
CA ASN A 318 8.33 -3.64 8.82
C ASN A 318 9.07 -2.84 7.72
N LEU A 319 9.65 -3.54 6.74
CA LEU A 319 10.39 -2.91 5.64
C LEU A 319 9.49 -2.06 4.75
N ILE A 320 8.33 -2.61 4.37
CA ILE A 320 7.34 -1.93 3.54
C ILE A 320 6.81 -0.69 4.27
N THR A 321 6.50 -0.80 5.55
CA THR A 321 6.03 0.33 6.38
C THR A 321 7.08 1.44 6.44
N ALA A 322 8.35 1.10 6.67
CA ALA A 322 9.43 2.09 6.69
C ALA A 322 9.54 2.81 5.35
N SER A 323 9.52 2.06 4.24
CA SER A 323 9.55 2.64 2.90
C SER A 323 8.35 3.54 2.61
N GLN A 324 7.15 3.13 3.03
CA GLN A 324 5.91 3.86 2.82
C GLN A 324 5.87 5.18 3.60
N LEU A 325 6.30 5.16 4.86
CA LEU A 325 6.41 6.39 5.65
C LEU A 325 7.44 7.37 5.05
N ILE A 326 8.54 6.85 4.49
CA ILE A 326 9.51 7.67 3.74
C ILE A 326 8.86 8.26 2.48
N ASN A 327 8.05 7.50 1.73
CA ASN A 327 7.29 8.02 0.58
C ASN A 327 6.38 9.19 1.00
N PHE A 328 5.66 9.06 2.12
CA PHE A 328 4.84 10.14 2.64
C PHE A 328 5.65 11.36 3.09
N CYS A 329 6.84 11.16 3.68
CA CYS A 329 7.76 12.25 3.96
C CYS A 329 8.20 12.97 2.67
N ILE A 330 8.53 12.22 1.62
CA ILE A 330 8.92 12.78 0.32
C ILE A 330 7.78 13.59 -0.28
N MET A 331 6.56 13.06 -0.30
CA MET A 331 5.38 13.71 -0.87
C MET A 331 5.03 15.01 -0.14
N THR A 332 5.02 14.98 1.20
CA THR A 332 4.71 16.15 2.04
C THR A 332 5.81 17.21 1.94
N PHE A 333 7.07 16.80 1.97
CA PHE A 333 8.20 17.73 1.82
C PHE A 333 8.23 18.37 0.43
N THR A 334 8.04 17.59 -0.64
CA THR A 334 7.94 18.10 -2.01
C THR A 334 6.81 19.11 -2.14
N PHE A 335 5.67 18.87 -1.50
CA PHE A 335 4.56 19.82 -1.47
C PHE A 335 4.92 21.14 -0.76
N THR A 336 5.65 21.09 0.36
CA THR A 336 6.12 22.32 1.02
C THR A 336 7.07 23.12 0.14
N ARG A 337 7.91 22.46 -0.67
CA ARG A 337 8.79 23.13 -1.64
C ARG A 337 8.02 23.74 -2.79
N PHE A 338 7.02 23.03 -3.33
CA PHE A 338 6.09 23.56 -4.32
C PHE A 338 5.39 24.83 -3.82
N MET A 339 4.83 24.81 -2.60
CA MET A 339 4.18 25.99 -2.02
C MET A 339 5.13 27.19 -1.86
N LYS A 340 6.38 26.95 -1.43
CA LYS A 340 7.39 28.00 -1.33
C LYS A 340 7.77 28.57 -2.70
N ALA A 341 7.86 27.72 -3.73
CA ALA A 341 8.10 28.16 -5.10
C ALA A 341 6.94 29.03 -5.62
N CYS A 342 5.69 28.62 -5.41
CA CYS A 342 4.52 29.42 -5.79
C CYS A 342 4.55 30.81 -5.13
N GLN A 343 4.87 30.88 -3.84
CA GLN A 343 4.99 32.14 -3.11
C GLN A 343 6.12 33.03 -3.65
N ALA A 344 7.29 32.46 -3.92
CA ALA A 344 8.46 33.20 -4.41
C ALA A 344 8.26 33.73 -5.85
N GLN A 345 7.47 33.03 -6.67
CA GLN A 345 7.22 33.37 -8.07
C GLN A 345 5.87 34.09 -8.30
N GLY A 346 5.14 34.42 -7.23
CA GLY A 346 3.86 35.15 -7.31
C GLY A 346 2.67 34.33 -7.84
N LEU A 347 2.78 33.00 -7.91
CA LEU A 347 1.66 32.13 -8.27
C LEU A 347 0.70 32.01 -7.09
N SER A 348 -0.47 32.64 -7.20
CA SER A 348 -1.50 32.56 -6.16
C SER A 348 -2.00 31.13 -5.99
N ARG A 349 -2.13 30.69 -4.73
CA ARG A 349 -2.71 29.37 -4.45
C ARG A 349 -4.19 29.27 -4.85
N ASP A 350 -4.87 30.41 -5.00
CA ASP A 350 -6.27 30.46 -5.45
C ASP A 350 -6.42 30.25 -6.96
N SER A 351 -5.34 30.32 -7.74
CA SER A 351 -5.36 29.94 -9.15
C SER A 351 -5.19 28.44 -9.39
N LEU A 352 -4.94 27.65 -8.34
CA LEU A 352 -4.77 26.20 -8.48
C LEU A 352 -6.14 25.52 -8.72
N PRO A 353 -6.22 24.49 -9.58
CA PRO A 353 -7.46 23.75 -9.83
C PRO A 353 -8.05 23.08 -8.58
N TYR A 354 -7.21 22.82 -7.58
CA TYR A 354 -7.60 22.28 -6.29
C TYR A 354 -6.79 22.91 -5.17
N LYS A 355 -7.46 23.20 -4.05
CA LYS A 355 -6.85 23.76 -2.83
C LYS A 355 -7.26 22.90 -1.63
N GLY A 356 -6.26 22.34 -0.95
CA GLY A 356 -6.44 21.59 0.28
C GLY A 356 -6.67 22.50 1.48
N TRP A 357 -7.37 21.98 2.48
CA TRP A 357 -7.61 22.70 3.73
C TRP A 357 -6.37 22.66 4.64
N GLY A 358 -6.14 23.74 5.40
CA GLY A 358 -5.13 23.81 6.46
C GLY A 358 -3.66 23.83 6.01
N GLN A 359 -3.37 24.02 4.72
CA GLN A 359 -1.98 24.10 4.23
C GLN A 359 -1.33 25.46 4.50
N PRO A 360 -0.04 25.52 4.87
CA PRO A 360 0.94 24.42 4.88
C PRO A 360 1.02 23.63 6.20
N TYR A 361 0.27 24.00 7.24
CA TYR A 361 0.38 23.38 8.57
C TYR A 361 0.12 21.88 8.57
N VAL A 362 -0.89 21.43 7.82
CA VAL A 362 -1.23 20.01 7.67
C VAL A 362 -0.08 19.22 7.01
N ALA A 363 0.60 19.81 6.01
CA ALA A 363 1.75 19.15 5.39
C ALA A 363 2.93 18.98 6.35
N TRP A 364 3.22 19.97 7.20
CA TRP A 364 4.28 19.86 8.21
C TRP A 364 3.96 18.88 9.32
N TYR A 365 2.70 18.84 9.76
CA TYR A 365 2.22 17.84 10.71
C TYR A 365 2.38 16.42 10.13
N ALA A 366 1.93 16.20 8.90
CA ALA A 366 2.06 14.91 8.23
C ALA A 366 3.52 14.51 8.01
N PHE A 367 4.38 15.44 7.58
CA PHE A 367 5.82 15.20 7.44
C PHE A 367 6.45 14.77 8.76
N THR A 368 6.22 15.54 9.83
CA THR A 368 6.82 15.26 11.14
C THR A 368 6.31 13.96 11.73
N GLY A 369 5.00 13.70 11.63
CA GLY A 369 4.38 12.46 12.10
C GLY A 369 4.94 11.23 11.38
N CYS A 370 4.98 11.26 10.04
CA CYS A 370 5.55 10.15 9.26
C CYS A 370 7.03 9.96 9.57
N PHE A 371 7.79 11.07 9.65
CA PHE A 371 9.23 11.03 9.93
C PHE A 371 9.52 10.41 11.30
N VAL A 372 8.83 10.82 12.35
CA VAL A 372 8.97 10.22 13.69
C VAL A 372 8.58 8.75 13.68
N MET A 373 7.44 8.42 13.04
CA MET A 373 6.95 7.04 12.96
C MET A 373 7.90 6.12 12.21
N THR A 374 8.64 6.63 11.22
CA THR A 374 9.68 5.86 10.51
C THR A 374 10.71 5.30 11.49
N PHE A 375 11.17 6.09 12.47
CA PHE A 375 12.14 5.61 13.47
C PHE A 375 11.49 4.81 14.59
N VAL A 376 10.26 5.14 14.97
CA VAL A 376 9.54 4.44 16.06
C VAL A 376 9.05 3.06 15.60
N GLY A 377 8.84 2.82 14.29
CA GLY A 377 8.28 1.58 13.75
C GLY A 377 8.98 0.29 14.21
N GLY A 378 10.31 0.34 14.40
CA GLY A 378 11.10 -0.79 14.86
C GLY A 378 11.42 -0.79 16.36
N TYR A 379 10.71 0.00 17.19
CA TYR A 379 11.00 0.10 18.63
C TYR A 379 11.01 -1.22 19.39
N PRO A 380 10.20 -2.27 19.05
CA PRO A 380 10.16 -3.49 19.84
C PRO A 380 11.50 -4.21 19.91
N VAL A 381 12.38 -4.02 18.91
CA VAL A 381 13.74 -4.60 18.85
C VAL A 381 14.64 -4.10 19.97
N PHE A 382 14.39 -2.90 20.49
CA PHE A 382 15.18 -2.29 21.56
C PHE A 382 14.65 -2.62 22.96
N LEU A 383 13.57 -3.40 23.06
CA LEU A 383 13.07 -3.85 24.35
C LEU A 383 13.96 -4.99 24.91
N PRO A 384 14.16 -5.07 26.23
CA PRO A 384 14.96 -6.12 26.84
C PRO A 384 14.45 -7.52 26.44
N GLY A 385 15.33 -8.34 25.87
CA GLY A 385 15.01 -9.70 25.44
C GLY A 385 14.44 -9.84 24.01
N ASN A 386 14.19 -8.74 23.29
CA ASN A 386 13.58 -8.75 21.95
C ASN A 386 14.58 -8.47 20.81
N TRP A 387 15.88 -8.46 21.09
CA TRP A 387 16.89 -8.20 20.05
C TRP A 387 16.88 -9.29 18.99
N SER A 388 16.64 -8.89 17.74
CA SER A 388 16.66 -9.76 16.58
C SER A 388 17.34 -9.03 15.43
N ILE A 389 18.44 -9.60 14.95
CA ILE A 389 19.22 -9.03 13.84
C ILE A 389 18.34 -8.89 12.59
N PRO A 390 17.61 -9.93 12.13
CA PRO A 390 16.68 -9.77 11.01
C PRO A 390 15.65 -8.67 11.23
N THR A 391 14.98 -8.63 12.39
CA THR A 391 13.95 -7.63 12.66
C THR A 391 14.53 -6.22 12.65
N PHE A 392 15.75 -6.01 13.16
CA PHE A 392 16.46 -4.74 13.07
C PHE A 392 16.71 -4.33 11.62
N PHE A 393 17.30 -5.22 10.81
CA PHE A 393 17.57 -4.93 9.40
C PHE A 393 16.28 -4.61 8.64
N PHE A 394 15.25 -5.45 8.73
CA PHE A 394 14.00 -5.19 8.02
C PHE A 394 13.30 -3.90 8.49
N SER A 395 13.43 -3.51 9.75
CA SER A 395 12.80 -2.27 10.25
C SER A 395 13.55 -0.99 9.89
N TYR A 396 14.89 -1.03 9.82
CA TYR A 396 15.73 0.17 9.68
C TYR A 396 16.49 0.28 8.34
N THR A 397 16.47 -0.74 7.49
CA THR A 397 17.22 -0.73 6.21
C THR A 397 16.84 0.46 5.34
N MET A 398 15.53 0.73 5.14
CA MET A 398 15.11 1.82 4.26
C MET A 398 15.51 3.21 4.77
N ILE A 399 15.65 3.35 6.09
CA ILE A 399 16.10 4.58 6.75
C ILE A 399 17.58 4.86 6.42
N GLY A 400 18.39 3.81 6.24
CA GLY A 400 19.78 3.93 5.80
C GLY A 400 19.91 4.03 4.28
N VAL A 401 19.14 3.23 3.53
CA VAL A 401 19.19 3.16 2.06
C VAL A 401 18.78 4.48 1.43
N PHE A 402 17.73 5.14 1.93
CA PHE A 402 17.26 6.40 1.34
C PHE A 402 18.34 7.53 1.39
N PRO A 403 18.93 7.88 2.54
CA PRO A 403 20.05 8.81 2.60
C PRO A 403 21.26 8.35 1.79
N LEU A 404 21.59 7.05 1.81
CA LEU A 404 22.71 6.51 1.05
C LEU A 404 22.53 6.76 -0.46
N LEU A 405 21.35 6.48 -1.01
CA LEU A 405 21.03 6.74 -2.41
C LEU A 405 21.07 8.25 -2.72
N PHE A 406 20.46 9.06 -1.85
CA PHE A 406 20.44 10.51 -2.00
C PHE A 406 21.86 11.10 -2.04
N PHE A 407 22.68 10.81 -1.02
CA PHE A 407 24.04 11.34 -0.92
C PHE A 407 24.96 10.76 -2.00
N SER A 408 24.84 9.46 -2.34
CA SER A 408 25.65 8.86 -3.41
C SER A 408 25.42 9.57 -4.73
N TRP A 409 24.16 9.81 -5.12
CA TRP A 409 23.89 10.55 -6.36
C TRP A 409 24.32 12.00 -6.27
N LYS A 410 24.08 12.64 -5.12
CA LYS A 410 24.46 14.04 -4.89
C LYS A 410 25.97 14.25 -5.05
N PHE A 411 26.80 13.34 -4.54
CA PHE A 411 28.25 13.44 -4.69
C PHE A 411 28.74 13.10 -6.10
N LEU A 412 28.15 12.08 -6.75
CA LEU A 412 28.54 11.66 -8.11
C LEU A 412 28.14 12.68 -9.17
N LYS A 413 26.95 13.26 -9.07
CA LYS A 413 26.38 14.20 -10.06
C LYS A 413 26.45 15.66 -9.64
N LYS A 414 26.90 15.94 -8.41
CA LYS A 414 27.03 17.31 -7.85
C LYS A 414 25.75 18.13 -7.97
N THR A 415 24.60 17.48 -7.74
CA THR A 415 23.29 18.12 -7.84
C THR A 415 23.08 19.13 -6.70
N LYS A 416 22.24 20.13 -6.95
CA LYS A 416 21.97 21.21 -5.99
C LYS A 416 20.49 21.23 -5.63
N TRP A 417 20.23 21.61 -4.39
CA TRP A 417 18.89 21.96 -3.94
C TRP A 417 18.41 23.18 -4.73
N LEU A 418 17.29 23.03 -5.44
CA LEU A 418 16.70 24.11 -6.23
C LEU A 418 16.18 25.20 -5.31
N LYS A 419 16.56 26.46 -5.53
CA LYS A 419 15.97 27.57 -4.78
C LYS A 419 14.51 27.76 -5.22
N PRO A 420 13.60 28.24 -4.35
CA PRO A 420 12.20 28.44 -4.71
C PRO A 420 11.98 29.26 -5.99
N GLU A 421 12.88 30.21 -6.28
CA GLU A 421 12.84 31.06 -7.47
C GLU A 421 13.31 30.35 -8.75
N GLU A 422 14.13 29.30 -8.61
CA GLU A 422 14.69 28.50 -9.70
C GLU A 422 13.81 27.29 -10.05
N VAL A 423 12.82 26.99 -9.22
CA VAL A 423 11.91 25.86 -9.42
C VAL A 423 11.04 26.12 -10.65
N ASP A 424 11.06 25.20 -11.61
CA ASP A 424 10.25 25.31 -12.81
C ASP A 424 8.78 24.93 -12.54
N LEU A 425 7.91 25.94 -12.43
CA LEU A 425 6.46 25.76 -12.25
C LEU A 425 5.67 25.70 -13.56
N LEU A 426 6.26 26.07 -14.71
CA LEU A 426 5.54 26.34 -15.96
C LEU A 426 5.79 25.30 -17.06
N LYS A 427 6.93 24.60 -17.03
CA LYS A 427 7.23 23.57 -18.01
C LYS A 427 6.16 22.49 -18.07
N ASP A 428 5.77 22.11 -19.27
CA ASP A 428 4.69 21.17 -19.59
C ASP A 428 3.28 21.66 -19.16
N LEU A 429 3.15 22.90 -18.66
CA LEU A 429 1.85 23.45 -18.23
C LEU A 429 1.00 23.89 -19.42
N ASP A 430 1.60 24.50 -20.45
CA ASP A 430 0.91 25.04 -21.62
C ASP A 430 0.13 23.94 -22.37
N GLU A 431 0.75 22.77 -22.58
CA GLU A 431 0.10 21.61 -23.21
C GLU A 431 -1.13 21.15 -22.41
N ILE A 432 -1.04 21.18 -21.08
CA ILE A 432 -2.15 20.78 -20.20
C ILE A 432 -3.24 21.85 -20.17
N GLU A 433 -2.88 23.13 -20.20
CA GLU A 433 -3.85 24.21 -20.31
C GLU A 433 -4.60 24.16 -21.63
N GLU A 434 -3.91 23.95 -22.74
CA GLU A 434 -4.50 23.80 -24.06
C GLU A 434 -5.44 22.59 -24.11
N TYR A 435 -4.99 21.43 -23.61
CA TYR A 435 -5.84 20.24 -23.49
C TYR A 435 -7.09 20.52 -22.65
N THR A 436 -6.94 21.21 -21.51
CA THR A 436 -8.06 21.52 -20.61
C THR A 436 -9.06 22.49 -21.26
N ARG A 437 -8.57 23.51 -21.98
CA ARG A 437 -9.43 24.50 -22.68
C ARG A 437 -10.20 23.88 -23.85
N ASN A 438 -9.58 22.93 -24.55
CA ASN A 438 -10.14 22.27 -25.72
C ASN A 438 -10.86 20.96 -25.40
N TYR A 439 -10.96 20.57 -24.12
CA TYR A 439 -11.61 19.34 -23.71
C TYR A 439 -13.11 19.41 -23.98
N VAL A 440 -13.60 18.52 -24.85
CA VAL A 440 -15.02 18.32 -25.10
C VAL A 440 -15.45 17.05 -24.37
N GLU A 441 -16.44 17.17 -23.47
CA GLU A 441 -17.00 16.01 -22.75
C GLU A 441 -17.58 15.01 -23.76
N VAL A 442 -17.00 13.80 -23.79
CA VAL A 442 -17.55 12.69 -24.57
C VAL A 442 -18.73 12.10 -23.80
N PRO A 443 -19.97 12.12 -24.35
CA PRO A 443 -21.12 11.55 -23.65
C PRO A 443 -20.92 10.05 -23.42
N PRO A 444 -21.40 9.51 -22.28
CA PRO A 444 -21.19 8.10 -21.94
C PRO A 444 -21.84 7.20 -23.00
N ARG A 445 -21.04 6.24 -23.52
CA ARG A 445 -21.45 5.32 -24.60
C ARG A 445 -22.74 4.54 -24.29
N ASN A 446 -23.02 4.18 -23.03
CA ASN A 446 -24.19 3.39 -22.62
C ASN A 446 -24.76 3.83 -21.25
N LEU A 447 -26.03 3.50 -20.97
CA LEU A 447 -26.64 3.73 -19.65
C LEU A 447 -25.90 3.00 -18.53
N ALA A 448 -25.40 1.79 -18.78
CA ALA A 448 -24.58 1.04 -17.84
C ALA A 448 -23.29 1.79 -17.50
N SER A 449 -22.58 2.38 -18.47
CA SER A 449 -21.38 3.18 -18.19
C SER A 449 -21.69 4.50 -17.48
N LYS A 450 -22.89 5.06 -17.69
CA LYS A 450 -23.38 6.23 -16.94
C LYS A 450 -23.69 5.89 -15.47
N TYR A 451 -24.29 4.74 -15.19
CA TYR A 451 -24.59 4.29 -13.82
C TYR A 451 -23.36 3.75 -13.09
N LEU A 452 -22.54 2.92 -13.75
CA LEU A 452 -21.23 2.51 -13.22
C LEU A 452 -20.32 3.71 -12.99
N GLY A 453 -20.28 4.65 -13.93
CA GLY A 453 -19.59 5.92 -13.78
C GLY A 453 -20.04 6.67 -12.53
N LYS A 454 -21.34 6.74 -12.23
CA LYS A 454 -21.89 7.37 -11.01
C LYS A 454 -21.74 6.57 -9.71
N LEU A 455 -21.50 5.27 -9.79
CA LEU A 455 -21.27 4.40 -8.64
C LEU A 455 -19.78 4.36 -8.27
N ILE A 456 -18.92 4.63 -9.25
CA ILE A 456 -17.46 4.65 -9.16
C ILE A 456 -16.94 6.09 -8.96
N SER A 457 -17.61 7.10 -9.52
CA SER A 457 -17.47 8.54 -9.23
C SER A 457 -18.36 8.98 -8.09
#